data_AF-A0A2D0IN67-F1
#
_entry.id   AF-A0A2D0IN67-F1
#
_cell.length_a   1.000
_cell.length_b   1.000
_cell.length_c   1.000
_cell.angle_alpha   90.00
_cell.angle_beta   90.00
_cell.angle_gamma   90.00
#
_symmetry.space_group_name_H-M   'P 1'
#
loop_
_entity.id
_entity.type
_entity.pdbx_description
1 polymer ?
#
loop_
_entity_poly.entity_id
_entity_poly.type
_entity_poly.pdbx_seq_one_letter_code
_entity_poly.pdbx_strand_id
1 'polypeptide(L)' 'MARTALERANNAAKHNYSWSESCRVHICAKCGTAEHRSGWYWWAGYKSKVEPPCAYNPQIDSAEMQNWCAENATYEGL' A
#
# COMPACT_ATOMS: atom_id res chain seq x y z
N MET A 1 -8.57 -8.08 -9.90
CA MET A 1 -8.36 -7.16 -11.04
C MET A 1 -7.28 -6.17 -10.63
N ALA A 2 -6.27 -5.94 -11.46
CA ALA A 2 -5.30 -4.88 -11.21
C ALA A 2 -5.95 -3.52 -11.50
N ARG A 3 -5.71 -2.52 -10.64
CA ARG A 3 -6.24 -1.17 -10.84
C ARG A 3 -5.71 -0.57 -12.16
N THR A 4 -6.51 0.26 -12.80
CA THR A 4 -6.06 1.11 -13.90
C THR A 4 -5.14 2.22 -13.36
N ALA A 5 -4.39 2.87 -14.27
CA ALA A 5 -3.55 4.00 -13.89
C ALA A 5 -4.37 5.15 -13.26
N LEU A 6 -5.60 5.38 -13.75
CA LEU A 6 -6.49 6.42 -13.25
C LEU A 6 -7.00 6.11 -11.85
N GLU A 7 -7.36 4.85 -11.56
CA GLU A 7 -7.75 4.41 -10.21
C GLU A 7 -6.61 4.56 -9.20
N ARG A 8 -5.37 4.29 -9.61
CA ARG A 8 -4.20 4.54 -8.74
C ARG A 8 -3.93 6.02 -8.53
N ALA A 9 -4.09 6.86 -9.54
CA ALA A 9 -3.87 8.29 -9.40
C ALA A 9 -4.91 8.93 -8.46
N ASN A 10 -6.15 8.43 -8.47
CA ASN A 10 -7.26 8.92 -7.65
C ASN A 10 -7.47 8.11 -6.35
N ASN A 11 -6.44 7.42 -5.85
CA ASN A 11 -6.58 6.61 -4.65
C ASN A 11 -6.85 7.47 -3.40
N ALA A 12 -7.79 7.05 -2.55
CA ALA A 12 -8.18 7.78 -1.35
C ALA A 12 -7.04 7.89 -0.32
N ALA A 13 -6.15 6.90 -0.30
CA ALA A 13 -5.00 6.84 0.60
C ALA A 13 -3.84 7.79 0.19
N LYS A 14 -3.97 8.53 -0.91
CA LYS A 14 -2.99 9.50 -1.45
C LYS A 14 -1.59 8.94 -1.66
N HIS A 15 -1.49 7.67 -2.01
CA HIS A 15 -0.24 7.04 -2.46
C HIS A 15 0.23 7.62 -3.79
N ASN A 16 1.56 7.70 -3.95
CA ASN A 16 2.18 8.05 -5.23
C ASN A 16 2.81 6.79 -5.84
N TYR A 17 1.97 5.94 -6.43
CA TYR A 17 2.42 4.70 -7.04
C TYR A 17 3.20 4.93 -8.32
N SER A 18 4.38 4.32 -8.38
CA SER A 18 5.23 4.24 -9.56
C SER A 18 5.49 2.78 -9.91
N TRP A 19 5.55 2.44 -11.20
CA TRP A 19 5.87 1.08 -11.62
C TRP A 19 7.35 0.77 -11.34
N SER A 20 7.62 -0.30 -10.61
CA SER A 20 8.96 -0.84 -10.36
C SER A 20 9.20 -2.02 -11.30
N GLU A 21 10.17 -1.90 -12.21
CA GLU A 21 10.55 -3.01 -13.10
C GLU A 21 11.23 -4.16 -12.37
N SER A 22 12.03 -3.87 -11.34
CA SER A 22 12.77 -4.87 -10.57
C SER A 22 11.84 -5.83 -9.84
N CYS A 23 10.78 -5.30 -9.23
CA CYS A 23 9.83 -6.09 -8.45
C CYS A 23 8.55 -6.43 -9.22
N ARG A 24 8.36 -5.86 -10.43
CA ARG A 24 7.16 -5.99 -11.27
C ARG A 24 5.86 -5.65 -10.53
N VAL A 25 5.91 -4.61 -9.71
CA VAL A 25 4.79 -4.12 -8.87
C VAL A 25 4.73 -2.60 -8.89
N HIS A 26 3.61 -2.01 -8.47
CA HIS A 26 3.51 -0.57 -8.29
C HIS A 26 3.90 -0.22 -6.86
N ILE A 27 4.94 0.59 -6.67
CA ILE A 27 5.43 0.97 -5.34
C ILE A 27 5.17 2.45 -5.10
N CYS A 28 4.61 2.77 -3.95
CA CYS A 28 4.47 4.14 -3.49
C CYS A 28 5.86 4.73 -3.21
N ALA A 29 6.24 5.76 -3.95
CA ALA A 29 7.56 6.40 -3.83
C ALA A 29 7.79 7.11 -2.48
N LYS A 30 6.74 7.29 -1.67
CA LYS A 30 6.79 7.99 -0.39
C LYS A 30 6.94 7.05 0.80
N CYS A 31 6.13 6.00 0.87
CA CYS A 31 6.03 5.10 2.03
C CYS A 31 6.44 3.66 1.74
N GLY A 32 6.74 3.31 0.49
CA GLY A 32 7.17 1.97 0.09
C GLY A 32 6.05 0.92 -0.02
N THR A 33 4.77 1.29 0.15
CA THR A 33 3.65 0.37 -0.08
C THR A 33 3.67 -0.17 -1.51
N ALA A 34 3.66 -1.49 -1.67
CA ALA A 34 3.65 -2.16 -2.96
C ALA A 34 2.26 -2.73 -3.29
N GLU A 35 1.70 -2.37 -4.43
CA GLU A 35 0.53 -2.99 -5.04
C GLU A 35 0.99 -4.03 -6.07
N HIS A 36 0.63 -5.29 -5.81
CA HIS A 36 0.83 -6.39 -6.73
C HIS A 36 -0.32 -6.49 -7.73
N ARG A 37 -0.04 -6.98 -8.95
CA ARG A 37 -1.05 -7.23 -9.99
C ARG A 37 -2.16 -8.20 -9.56
N SER A 38 -1.88 -9.04 -8.56
CA SER A 38 -2.85 -9.93 -7.91
C SER A 38 -3.91 -9.20 -7.07
N GLY A 39 -3.80 -7.87 -6.91
CA GLY A 39 -4.65 -7.07 -6.03
C GLY A 39 -4.33 -7.26 -4.56
N TRP A 40 -3.07 -7.58 -4.24
CA TRP A 40 -2.56 -7.63 -2.87
C TRP A 40 -1.68 -6.42 -2.64
N TYR A 41 -1.76 -5.85 -1.45
CA TYR A 41 -0.90 -4.76 -0.99
C TYR A 41 0.09 -5.29 0.03
N TRP A 42 1.31 -4.77 -0.02
CA TRP A 42 2.40 -5.13 0.87
C TRP A 42 3.04 -3.88 1.45
N TRP A 43 3.21 -3.85 2.76
CA TRP A 43 3.86 -2.75 3.46
C TRP A 43 4.50 -3.26 4.75
N ALA A 44 5.81 -3.02 4.93
CA ALA A 44 6.55 -3.35 6.16
C ALA A 44 6.34 -4.79 6.69
N GLY A 45 6.26 -5.79 5.81
CA GLY A 45 6.01 -7.19 6.18
C GLY A 45 4.53 -7.56 6.40
N TYR A 46 3.62 -6.60 6.24
CA TYR A 46 2.17 -6.83 6.25
C TYR A 46 1.64 -6.97 4.84
N LYS A 47 0.67 -7.87 4.68
CA LYS A 47 -0.05 -8.14 3.44
C LYS A 47 -1.55 -7.94 3.64
N SER A 48 -2.21 -7.24 2.73
CA SER A 48 -3.63 -6.93 2.83
C SER A 48 -4.34 -6.97 1.47
N LYS A 49 -5.65 -7.27 1.48
CA LYS A 49 -6.52 -7.11 0.31
C LYS A 49 -6.98 -5.68 0.10
N VAL A 50 -7.04 -4.92 1.18
CA VAL A 50 -7.43 -3.51 1.18
C VAL A 50 -6.18 -2.65 1.13
N GLU A 51 -6.25 -1.53 0.42
CA GLU A 51 -5.15 -0.59 0.34
C GLU A 51 -4.86 0.00 1.72
N PRO A 52 -3.61 -0.10 2.23
CA PRO A 52 -3.24 0.54 3.47
C PRO A 52 -3.27 2.06 3.33
N PRO A 53 -3.47 2.79 4.42
CA PRO A 53 -3.20 4.21 4.43
C PRO A 53 -1.74 4.50 4.07
N CYS A 54 -1.47 5.65 3.46
CA CYS A 54 -0.09 6.04 3.16
C CYS A 54 0.61 6.46 4.45
N ALA A 55 1.67 5.75 4.86
CA ALA A 55 2.43 6.08 6.07
C ALA A 55 3.19 7.43 5.99
N TYR A 56 3.29 8.02 4.79
CA TYR A 56 3.81 9.38 4.61
C TYR A 56 2.69 10.44 4.70
N ASN A 57 1.43 10.03 4.89
CA ASN A 57 0.34 10.98 5.08
C ASN A 57 0.47 11.62 6.47
N PRO A 58 0.69 12.94 6.57
CA PRO A 58 0.85 13.61 7.87
C PRO A 58 -0.42 13.60 8.73
N GLN A 59 -1.56 13.18 8.16
CA GLN A 59 -2.83 13.05 8.86
C GLN A 59 -3.01 11.69 9.54
N ILE A 60 -2.09 10.74 9.34
CA ILE A 60 -2.18 9.39 9.89
C ILE A 60 -1.02 9.19 10.84
N ASP A 61 -1.34 8.94 12.10
CA ASP A 61 -0.31 8.66 13.10
C ASP A 61 0.10 7.18 13.07
N SER A 62 1.18 6.86 13.79
CA SER A 62 1.71 5.50 13.86
C SER A 62 0.75 4.51 14.52
N ALA A 63 -0.10 4.95 15.45
CA ALA A 63 -1.06 4.10 16.13
C ALA A 63 -2.25 3.77 15.22
N GLU A 64 -2.76 4.74 14.47
CA GLU A 64 -3.79 4.52 13.44
C GLU A 64 -3.31 3.53 12.37
N MET A 65 -2.06 3.67 11.92
CA MET A 65 -1.45 2.73 10.98
C MET A 65 -1.35 1.31 11.57
N GLN A 66 -0.96 1.19 12.85
CA GLN A 66 -0.89 -0.10 13.55
C GLN A 66 -2.28 -0.74 13.73
N ASN A 67 -3.28 0.04 14.14
CA ASN A 67 -4.66 -0.43 14.27
C ASN A 67 -5.19 -0.91 12.92
N TRP A 68 -4.97 -0.13 11.86
CA TRP A 68 -5.35 -0.53 10.52
C TRP A 68 -4.69 -1.85 10.11
N CYS A 69 -3.40 -2.02 10.38
CA CYS A 69 -2.68 -3.26 10.08
C CYS A 69 -3.23 -4.45 10.87
N ALA A 70 -3.58 -4.26 12.14
CA ALA A 70 -4.15 -5.30 12.99
C ALA A 70 -5.54 -5.77 12.50
N GLU A 71 -6.33 -4.86 11.93
CA GLU A 71 -7.69 -5.16 11.45
C GLU A 71 -7.73 -5.68 10.01
N ASN A 72 -6.84 -5.19 9.14
CA ASN A 72 -6.97 -5.35 7.68
C ASN A 72 -5.81 -6.09 7.02
N ALA A 73 -4.73 -6.36 7.75
CA ALA A 73 -3.53 -6.98 7.20
C ALA A 73 -3.10 -8.22 7.99
N THR A 74 -2.41 -9.11 7.30
CA THR A 74 -1.76 -10.27 7.90
C THR A 74 -0.26 -10.02 7.86
N TYR A 75 0.40 -10.14 9.01
CA TYR A 75 1.85 -10.09 9.07
C TYR A 75 2.42 -11.39 8.48
N GLU A 76 3.16 -11.30 7.37
CA GLU A 76 3.81 -12.44 6.72
C GLU A 76 5.33 -12.46 6.96
N GLY A 77 5.87 -11.48 7.70
CA GLY A 77 7.32 -11.33 7.92
C GLY A 77 8.02 -10.58 6.79
N LEU A 78 9.30 -10.25 7.01
CA LEU A 78 10.20 -9.65 6.01
C LEU A 78 11.15 -10.71 5.43
#